data_AF-A0A5J4URK9-F1
#
_entry.id   AF-A0A5J4URK9-F1
#
_cell.length_a   1.000
_cell.length_b   1.000
_cell.length_c   1.000
_cell.angle_alpha   90.00
_cell.angle_beta   90.00
_cell.angle_gamma   90.00
#
_symmetry.space_group_name_H-M   'P 1'
#
loop_
_entity.id
_entity.type
_entity.pdbx_description
1 polymer ?
#
loop_
_entity_poly.entity_id
_entity_poly.type
_entity_poly.pdbx_seq_one_letter_code
_entity_poly.pdbx_strand_id
1 'polypeptide(L)'
;MSVDESRDGGSESTSPSRMDENCKDDRHTAGEELFRRMAGRIGLVGEAINKVNDSSSMDIWWKRRAGWHVLCVYMEDIKTDLDEIFMAKPDIILSNSLTW
;
A
#
# COMPACT_ATOMS: atom_id res chain seq x y z
N MET A 1 -23.48 47.88 8.77
CA MET A 1 -23.32 46.46 9.15
C MET A 1 -24.36 45.67 8.41
N SER A 2 -23.94 44.66 7.63
CA SER A 2 -24.60 43.36 7.46
C SER A 2 -23.66 42.46 6.67
N VAL A 3 -23.30 41.35 7.32
CA VAL A 3 -22.44 40.25 6.90
C VAL A 3 -23.32 39.16 6.25
N ASP A 4 -22.68 38.28 5.47
CA ASP A 4 -23.16 36.99 4.93
C ASP A 4 -24.05 37.06 3.67
N GLU A 5 -23.93 36.21 2.64
CA GLU A 5 -23.52 34.80 2.62
C GLU A 5 -22.66 34.41 1.39
N SER A 6 -21.47 33.91 1.67
CA SER A 6 -20.91 32.62 1.25
C SER A 6 -21.38 32.00 -0.08
N ARG A 7 -20.51 32.06 -1.10
CA ARG A 7 -20.59 31.23 -2.31
C ARG A 7 -20.26 29.78 -1.94
N ASP A 8 -21.28 28.93 -2.05
CA ASP A 8 -21.18 27.48 -1.96
C ASP A 8 -20.32 26.95 -3.12
N GLY A 9 -19.03 26.78 -2.84
CA GLY A 9 -18.10 26.07 -3.69
C GLY A 9 -18.33 24.57 -3.55
N GLY A 10 -19.42 24.08 -4.17
CA GLY A 10 -19.69 22.68 -4.35
C GLY A 10 -18.69 22.03 -5.32
N SER A 11 -17.44 21.90 -4.89
CA SER A 11 -16.54 20.91 -5.45
C SER A 11 -17.06 19.55 -4.98
N GLU A 12 -17.85 18.88 -5.82
CA GLU A 12 -18.06 17.44 -5.71
C GLU A 12 -16.68 16.81 -5.57
N SER A 13 -16.33 16.39 -4.34
CA SER A 13 -15.17 15.55 -4.15
C SER A 13 -15.56 14.21 -4.75
N THR A 14 -15.24 14.01 -6.02
CA THR A 14 -15.09 12.67 -6.57
C THR A 14 -13.99 12.02 -5.76
N SER A 15 -14.38 11.32 -4.70
CA SER A 15 -13.54 10.36 -4.00
C SER A 15 -12.89 9.53 -5.09
N PRO A 16 -11.55 9.46 -5.18
CA PRO A 16 -10.93 8.63 -6.18
C PRO A 16 -11.38 7.20 -5.88
N SER A 17 -12.23 6.69 -6.76
CA SER A 17 -12.69 5.31 -6.69
C SER A 17 -11.44 4.44 -6.80
N ARG A 18 -11.26 3.52 -5.84
CA ARG A 18 -10.18 2.52 -5.87
C ARG A 18 -10.19 1.66 -7.16
N MET A 19 -11.25 1.77 -7.97
CA MET A 19 -11.47 1.04 -9.22
C MET A 19 -10.65 1.52 -10.42
N ASP A 20 -9.75 2.50 -10.30
CA ASP A 20 -8.74 2.74 -11.34
C ASP A 20 -7.58 1.74 -11.22
N GLU A 21 -7.91 0.46 -11.04
CA GLU A 21 -6.99 -0.68 -10.97
C GLU A 21 -6.33 -0.97 -12.33
N ASN A 22 -6.63 -0.19 -13.36
CA ASN A 22 -6.16 -0.38 -14.73
C ASN A 22 -5.29 0.79 -15.24
N CYS A 23 -4.65 1.53 -14.35
CA CYS A 23 -3.54 2.38 -14.74
C CYS A 23 -2.40 1.46 -15.19
N LYS A 24 -2.26 1.25 -16.51
CA LYS A 24 -1.25 0.38 -17.13
C LYS A 24 0.20 0.72 -16.73
N ASP A 25 0.40 1.85 -16.06
CA ASP A 25 1.66 2.35 -15.54
C ASP A 25 1.70 2.44 -14.00
N ASP A 26 0.96 1.58 -13.29
CA ASP A 26 1.07 1.52 -11.83
C ASP A 26 2.46 1.03 -11.40
N ARG A 27 3.34 1.99 -11.15
CA ARG A 27 4.75 1.78 -10.78
C ARG A 27 4.92 1.00 -9.47
N HIS A 28 3.86 0.77 -8.69
CA HIS A 28 3.94 0.11 -7.39
C HIS A 28 3.21 -1.23 -7.32
N THR A 29 2.75 -1.77 -8.46
CA THR A 29 2.12 -3.10 -8.52
C THR A 29 3.03 -4.20 -7.94
N ALA A 30 4.34 -4.15 -8.23
CA ALA A 30 5.30 -5.10 -7.67
C ALA A 30 5.37 -5.05 -6.13
N GLY A 31 5.30 -3.84 -5.56
CA GLY A 31 5.27 -3.65 -4.10
C GLY A 31 4.00 -4.23 -3.47
N GLU A 32 2.86 -4.07 -4.13
CA GLU A 32 1.60 -4.66 -3.68
C GLU A 32 1.63 -6.18 -3.65
N GLU A 33 2.17 -6.79 -4.71
CA GLU A 33 2.33 -8.24 -4.80
C GLU A 33 3.27 -8.75 -3.70
N LEU A 34 4.37 -8.04 -3.43
CA LEU A 34 5.29 -8.38 -2.34
C LEU A 34 4.58 -8.32 -0.98
N PHE A 35 3.82 -7.26 -0.72
CA PHE A 35 3.01 -7.14 0.49
C PHE A 35 2.04 -8.31 0.65
N ARG A 36 1.33 -8.72 -0.41
CA ARG A 36 0.39 -9.85 -0.37
C ARG A 36 1.09 -11.17 -0.04
N ARG A 37 2.28 -11.41 -0.61
CA ARG A 37 3.10 -12.61 -0.30
C ARG A 37 3.53 -12.63 1.18
N MET A 38 3.95 -11.48 1.69
CA MET A 38 4.36 -11.30 3.10
C MET A 38 3.20 -11.53 4.06
N ALA A 39 2.04 -10.92 3.76
CA ALA A 39 0.81 -11.14 4.50
C ALA A 39 0.42 -12.63 4.50
N GLY A 40 0.53 -13.31 3.35
CA GLY A 40 0.28 -14.74 3.22
C GLY A 40 1.18 -15.59 4.12
N ARG A 41 2.47 -15.24 4.24
CA ARG A 41 3.43 -15.92 5.13
C ARG A 41 3.04 -15.83 6.61
N ILE A 42 2.37 -14.76 7.03
CA ILE A 42 1.87 -14.57 8.41
C ILE A 42 0.40 -14.99 8.59
N GLY A 43 -0.20 -15.65 7.60
CA GLY A 43 -1.57 -16.18 7.66
C GLY A 43 -2.68 -15.19 7.29
N LEU A 44 -2.34 -13.98 6.82
CA LEU A 44 -3.29 -13.02 6.27
C LEU A 44 -3.46 -13.28 4.78
N VAL A 45 -4.64 -13.70 4.34
CA VAL A 45 -4.92 -14.02 2.92
C VAL A 45 -6.29 -13.50 2.48
N GLY A 46 -6.44 -13.29 1.18
CA GLY A 46 -7.72 -12.98 0.55
C GLY A 46 -8.41 -11.74 1.13
N GLU A 47 -9.65 -11.92 1.58
CA GLU A 47 -10.50 -10.82 2.05
C GLU A 47 -9.92 -10.06 3.26
N ALA A 48 -9.10 -10.71 4.09
CA ALA A 48 -8.47 -10.06 5.24
C ALA A 48 -7.48 -8.97 4.81
N ILE A 49 -6.69 -9.23 3.75
CA ILE A 49 -5.77 -8.23 3.18
C ILE A 49 -6.56 -7.08 2.58
N ASN A 50 -7.63 -7.37 1.84
CA ASN A 50 -8.47 -6.35 1.23
C ASN A 50 -9.10 -5.46 2.30
N LYS A 51 -9.58 -6.01 3.41
CA LYS A 51 -10.09 -5.23 4.55
C LYS A 51 -9.03 -4.32 5.18
N VAL A 52 -7.78 -4.79 5.30
CA VAL A 52 -6.66 -3.97 5.81
C VAL A 52 -6.33 -2.83 4.85
N ASN A 53 -6.35 -3.10 3.54
CA ASN A 53 -6.14 -2.06 2.54
C ASN A 53 -7.32 -1.07 2.53
N ASP A 54 -8.54 -1.61 2.64
CA ASP A 54 -9.76 -0.82 2.56
C ASP A 54 -9.99 0.07 3.77
N SER A 55 -9.50 -0.35 4.94
CA SER A 55 -9.52 0.46 6.16
C SER A 55 -8.45 1.56 6.18
N SER A 56 -7.49 1.54 5.26
CA SER A 56 -6.47 2.59 5.13
C SER A 56 -6.91 3.71 4.18
N SER A 57 -6.47 4.94 4.44
CA SER A 57 -6.68 6.04 3.50
C SER A 57 -5.90 5.79 2.21
N MET A 58 -6.34 6.39 1.11
CA MET A 58 -5.67 6.24 -0.18
C MET A 58 -4.20 6.66 -0.13
N ASP A 59 -3.87 7.75 0.56
CA ASP A 59 -2.49 8.21 0.73
C ASP A 59 -1.62 7.20 1.48
N ILE A 60 -2.16 6.59 2.54
CA ILE A 60 -1.45 5.53 3.30
C ILE A 60 -1.23 4.32 2.40
N TRP A 61 -2.26 3.93 1.65
CA TRP A 61 -2.16 2.83 0.70
C TRP A 61 -1.07 3.06 -0.34
N TRP A 62 -1.02 4.24 -0.98
CA TRP A 62 0.03 4.59 -1.95
C TRP A 62 1.42 4.55 -1.34
N LYS A 63 1.61 5.14 -0.16
CA LYS A 63 2.91 5.13 0.55
C LYS A 63 3.35 3.72 0.90
N ARG A 64 2.43 2.88 1.38
CA ARG A 64 2.70 1.46 1.67
C ARG A 64 3.21 0.76 0.41
N ARG A 65 2.48 0.85 -0.71
CA ARG A 65 2.91 0.20 -1.97
C ARG A 65 4.26 0.71 -2.48
N ALA A 66 4.51 2.01 -2.38
CA ALA A 66 5.80 2.59 -2.77
C ALA A 66 6.95 2.06 -1.90
N GLY A 67 6.76 1.95 -0.59
CA GLY A 67 7.76 1.39 0.32
C GLY A 67 8.08 -0.08 0.00
N TRP A 68 7.05 -0.88 -0.25
CA TRP A 68 7.24 -2.27 -0.68
C TRP A 68 7.91 -2.39 -2.04
N HIS A 69 7.62 -1.49 -2.97
CA HIS A 69 8.28 -1.46 -4.27
C HIS A 69 9.79 -1.20 -4.15
N VAL A 70 10.20 -0.30 -3.24
CA VAL A 70 11.62 -0.08 -2.95
C VAL A 70 12.28 -1.36 -2.41
N LEU A 71 11.58 -2.10 -1.55
CA LEU A 71 12.08 -3.39 -1.05
C LEU A 71 12.20 -4.42 -2.20
N CYS A 72 11.24 -4.50 -3.11
CA CYS A 72 11.36 -5.35 -4.31
C CYS A 72 12.64 -5.03 -5.10
N VAL A 73 12.87 -3.75 -5.40
CA VAL A 73 14.05 -3.33 -6.18
C VAL A 73 15.34 -3.65 -5.43
N TYR A 74 15.37 -3.46 -4.11
CA TYR A 74 16.51 -3.83 -3.29
C TYR A 74 16.79 -5.35 -3.35
N MET A 75 15.75 -6.18 -3.22
CA MET A 75 15.85 -7.64 -3.31
C MET A 75 16.42 -8.11 -4.65
N GLU A 76 15.97 -7.48 -5.74
CA GLU A 76 16.49 -7.74 -7.09
C GLU A 76 17.97 -7.38 -7.21
N ASP A 77 18.40 -6.24 -6.64
CA ASP A 77 19.79 -5.77 -6.68
C ASP A 77 20.74 -6.73 -5.93
N ILE A 78 20.33 -7.21 -4.75
CA ILE A 78 21.12 -8.16 -3.96
C ILE A 78 20.93 -9.62 -4.38
N LYS A 79 20.05 -9.91 -5.35
CA LYS A 79 19.70 -11.25 -5.86
C LYS A 79 19.26 -12.21 -4.75
N THR A 80 18.41 -11.71 -3.85
CA THR A 80 17.90 -12.44 -2.69
C THR A 80 16.39 -12.57 -2.82
N ASP A 81 15.86 -13.74 -2.45
CA ASP A 81 14.42 -13.96 -2.44
C ASP A 81 13.78 -13.64 -1.07
N LEU A 82 12.45 -13.68 -1.03
CA LEU A 82 11.69 -13.32 0.17
C LEU A 82 12.02 -14.26 1.35
N ASP A 83 12.23 -15.54 1.06
CA ASP A 83 12.45 -16.58 2.06
C ASP A 83 13.83 -16.44 2.69
N GLU A 84 14.85 -16.10 1.91
CA GLU A 84 16.18 -15.79 2.40
C GLU A 84 16.19 -14.58 3.36
N ILE A 85 15.43 -13.52 3.05
CA ILE A 85 15.32 -12.35 3.95
C ILE A 85 14.55 -12.71 5.22
N PHE A 86 13.49 -13.51 5.10
CA PHE A 86 12.74 -14.04 6.25
C PHE A 86 13.61 -14.86 7.19
N MET A 87 14.44 -15.75 6.64
CA MET A 87 15.31 -16.60 7.46
C MET A 87 16.45 -15.81 8.10
N ALA A 88 16.96 -14.79 7.41
CA ALA A 88 18.07 -13.99 7.93
C ALA A 88 17.65 -13.04 9.06
N LYS A 89 16.49 -12.37 8.93
CA LYS A 89 16.06 -11.29 9.85
C LYS A 89 14.53 -11.21 9.96
N PRO A 90 13.86 -12.19 10.59
CA PRO A 90 12.40 -12.22 10.68
C PRO A 90 11.81 -10.99 11.41
N ASP A 91 12.54 -10.43 12.37
CA ASP A 91 12.11 -9.30 13.19
C ASP A 91 11.99 -7.98 12.40
N ILE A 92 12.91 -7.75 11.44
CA ILE A 92 12.93 -6.55 10.60
C ILE A 92 11.76 -6.58 9.61
N ILE A 93 11.46 -7.77 9.10
CA ILE A 93 10.32 -7.98 8.20
C ILE A 93 9.01 -7.71 8.92
N LEU A 94 8.83 -8.27 10.13
CA LEU A 94 7.60 -8.09 10.89
C LEU A 94 7.39 -6.62 11.29
N SER A 95 8.49 -5.93 11.64
CA SER A 95 8.44 -4.51 11.95
C SER A 95 8.11 -3.67 10.71
N ASN A 96 8.73 -3.92 9.57
CA ASN A 96 8.42 -3.16 8.34
C ASN A 96 7.04 -3.48 7.75
N SER A 97 6.51 -4.70 7.93
CA SER A 97 5.18 -5.04 7.44
C SER A 97 4.04 -4.46 8.27
N LEU A 98 4.29 -4.16 9.54
CA LEU A 98 3.30 -3.68 10.50
C LEU A 98 3.36 -2.16 10.78
N THR A 99 4.44 -1.47 10.42
CA THR A 99 4.65 -0.06 10.83
C THR A 99 4.14 0.98 9.81
N TRP A 100 3.84 0.60 8.57
CA TRP A 100 3.45 1.55 7.50
C TRP A 100 2.00 1.43 7.06
#